data_AF-A0A923NAP7-F1
#
_entry.id   AF-A0A923NAP7-F1
#
_cell.length_a   1.000
_cell.length_b   1.000
_cell.length_c   1.000
_cell.angle_alpha   90.00
_cell.angle_beta   90.00
_cell.angle_gamma   90.00
#
_symmetry.space_group_name_H-M   'P 1'
#
loop_
_entity.id
_entity.type
_entity.pdbx_description
1 polymer ?
#
loop_
_entity_poly.entity_id
_entity_poly.type
_entity_poly.pdbx_seq_one_letter_code
_entity_poly.pdbx_strand_id
1 'polypeptide(L)' 'MKLIMKSFFDFNRNSPEERRERNQLYPELARFHIALREEMSEEEYQAFYASEQEALKRARPMLYQTSSRWISV' A
#
# COMPACT_ATOMS: atom_id res chain seq x y z
N MET A 1 23.68 -1.96 -0.63
CA MET A 1 22.58 -2.21 0.34
C MET A 1 21.27 -1.90 -0.36
N LYS A 2 20.38 -2.88 -0.51
CA LYS A 2 19.05 -2.65 -1.07
C LYS A 2 18.21 -2.03 0.05
N LEU A 3 18.02 -0.71 0.01
CA LEU A 3 17.03 -0.05 0.86
C LEU A 3 15.69 -0.65 0.46
N ILE A 4 15.18 -1.59 1.25
CA ILE A 4 13.81 -2.07 1.11
C ILE A 4 12.95 -0.87 1.53
N MET A 5 12.58 -0.05 0.57
CA MET A 5 11.71 1.10 0.76
C MET A 5 10.41 0.55 1.38
N LYS A 6 10.16 0.84 2.67
CA LYS A 6 8.97 0.36 3.40
C LYS A 6 7.72 0.79 2.64
N SER A 7 6.80 -0.12 2.36
CA SER A 7 5.51 0.23 1.77
C SER A 7 4.64 0.98 2.77
N PHE A 8 3.64 1.71 2.30
CA PHE A 8 2.67 2.42 3.14
C PHE A 8 2.03 1.55 4.25
N PHE A 9 1.84 0.26 3.96
CA PHE A 9 1.22 -0.72 4.85
C PHE A 9 2.21 -1.41 5.81
N ASP A 10 3.52 -1.19 5.64
CA ASP A 10 4.56 -1.79 6.48
C ASP A 10 4.78 -1.00 7.80
N PHE A 11 4.17 0.19 7.95
CA PHE A 11 4.29 1.03 9.16
C PHE A 11 3.28 0.65 10.23
N ASN A 12 3.70 0.64 11.50
CA ASN A 12 2.81 0.37 12.61
C ASN A 12 1.84 1.53 12.87
N ARG A 13 0.54 1.30 12.66
CA ARG A 13 -0.54 2.28 12.89
C ARG A 13 -0.74 2.63 14.37
N ASN A 14 -0.25 1.80 15.28
CA ASN A 14 -0.35 2.02 16.73
C ASN A 14 0.84 2.82 17.28
N SER A 15 1.93 2.95 16.51
CA SER A 15 3.07 3.79 16.89
C SER A 15 2.88 5.22 16.36
N PRO A 16 2.79 6.24 17.22
CA PRO A 16 2.64 7.62 16.78
C PRO A 16 3.85 8.12 15.98
N GLU A 17 5.03 7.56 16.23
CA GLU A 17 6.27 7.88 15.51
C GLU A 17 6.24 7.32 14.09
N GLU A 18 5.91 6.04 13.91
CA GLU A 18 5.82 5.43 12.57
C GLU A 18 4.66 6.01 11.74
N ARG A 19 3.56 6.43 12.38
CA ARG A 19 2.51 7.18 11.69
C ARG A 19 3.02 8.50 11.12
N ARG A 20 3.86 9.21 11.88
CA ARG A 20 4.46 10.47 11.44
C ARG A 20 5.40 10.23 10.27
N GLU A 21 6.26 9.23 10.37
CA GLU A 21 7.18 8.81 9.31
C GLU A 21 6.42 8.42 8.03
N ARG A 22 5.38 7.59 8.15
CA ARG A 22 4.50 7.21 7.03
C ARG A 22 3.85 8.44 6.38
N ASN A 23 3.32 9.36 7.18
CA ASN A 23 2.66 10.56 6.65
C ASN A 23 3.66 11.51 5.96
N GLN A 24 4.94 11.50 6.35
CA GLN A 24 5.98 12.25 5.67
C GLN A 24 6.39 11.58 4.35
N LEU A 25 6.53 10.25 4.34
CA LEU A 25 6.92 9.48 3.15
C LEU A 25 5.80 9.36 2.12
N TYR A 26 4.55 9.32 2.57
CA TYR A 26 3.37 9.08 1.74
C TYR A 26 2.24 10.06 2.09
N PRO A 27 2.44 11.38 1.92
CA PRO A 27 1.50 12.41 2.39
C PRO A 27 0.13 12.32 1.71
N GLU A 28 0.09 12.10 0.40
CA GLU A 28 -1.16 12.02 -0.36
C GLU A 28 -1.96 10.77 0.00
N LEU A 29 -1.30 9.61 0.04
CA LEU A 29 -1.93 8.34 0.40
C LEU A 29 -2.40 8.36 1.86
N ALA A 30 -1.64 8.98 2.77
CA ALA A 30 -2.06 9.18 4.15
C ALA A 30 -3.33 10.03 4.24
N ARG A 31 -3.41 11.15 3.52
CA ARG A 31 -4.61 12.00 3.48
C ARG A 31 -5.81 11.26 2.90
N PHE A 32 -5.61 10.50 1.82
CA PHE A 32 -6.65 9.67 1.22
C PHE A 32 -7.24 8.66 2.22
N HIS A 33 -6.40 7.91 2.94
CA HIS A 33 -6.87 6.98 3.96
C HIS A 33 -7.50 7.66 5.19
N ILE A 34 -7.10 8.89 5.52
CA ILE A 34 -7.78 9.68 6.55
C ILE A 34 -9.20 10.04 6.10
N ALA A 35 -9.34 10.63 4.92
CA ALA A 35 -10.64 11.03 4.37
C ALA A 35 -11.59 9.83 4.19
N LEU A 36 -11.08 8.70 3.69
CA LEU A 36 -11.86 7.44 3.59
C LEU A 36 -12.41 6.99 4.95
N ARG A 37 -11.62 7.09 6.01
CA ARG A 37 -12.07 6.67 7.35
C ARG A 37 -13.13 7.61 7.93
N GLU A 38 -13.18 8.84 7.47
CA GLU A 38 -14.21 9.82 7.88
C GLU A 38 -15.53 9.59 7.13
N GLU A 39 -15.47 9.11 5.88
CA GLU A 39 -16.65 8.86 5.04
C GLU A 39 -17.28 7.47 5.26
N MET A 40 -16.47 6.48 5.62
CA MET A 40 -16.89 5.07 5.73
C MET A 40 -17.07 4.64 7.19
N SER A 41 -17.91 3.63 7.42
CA SER A 41 -17.95 2.95 8.72
C SER A 41 -16.60 2.30 9.02
N GLU A 42 -16.25 2.15 10.30
CA GLU A 42 -14.97 1.55 10.68
C GLU A 42 -14.79 0.14 10.09
N GLU A 43 -15.85 -0.66 10.08
CA GLU A 43 -15.84 -2.02 9.50
C GLU A 43 -15.53 -2.01 8.00
N GLU A 44 -16.15 -1.10 7.25
CA GLU A 44 -15.95 -0.96 5.81
C GLU A 44 -14.53 -0.49 5.48
N TYR A 45 -14.01 0.47 6.25
CA TYR A 45 -12.63 0.93 6.11
C TYR A 45 -11.63 -0.21 6.39
N GLN A 46 -11.87 -1.04 7.40
CA GLN A 46 -10.97 -2.17 7.71
C GLN A 46 -10.99 -3.21 6.60
N ALA A 47 -12.16 -3.53 6.04
CA ALA A 47 -12.27 -4.43 4.89
C ALA A 47 -11.53 -3.88 3.67
N PHE A 48 -11.72 -2.60 3.35
CA PHE A 48 -10.98 -1.92 2.29
C PHE A 48 -9.47 -1.98 2.52
N TYR A 49 -9.00 -1.58 3.71
CA TYR A 49 -7.58 -1.57 4.06
C TYR A 49 -6.94 -2.97 3.95
N ALA A 50 -7.66 -4.02 4.37
CA ALA A 50 -7.20 -5.40 4.23
C ALA A 50 -7.08 -5.82 2.76
N SER A 51 -8.06 -5.46 1.92
CA SER A 51 -8.05 -5.76 0.48
C SER A 51 -6.89 -5.08 -0.25
N GLU A 52 -6.60 -3.81 0.05
CA GLU A 52 -5.46 -3.07 -0.53
C GLU A 52 -4.13 -3.71 -0.16
N GLN A 53 -3.98 -4.13 1.11
CA GLN A 53 -2.79 -4.82 1.56
C GLN A 53 -2.59 -6.16 0.85
N GLU A 54 -3.66 -6.93 0.64
CA GLU A 54 -3.62 -8.17 -0.14
C GLU A 54 -3.30 -7.92 -1.61
N ALA A 55 -3.91 -6.90 -2.23
CA ALA A 55 -3.65 -6.53 -3.61
C ALA A 55 -2.17 -6.17 -3.82
N LEU A 56 -1.58 -5.42 -2.89
CA LEU A 56 -0.15 -5.10 -2.91
C LEU A 56 0.74 -6.34 -2.76
N LYS A 57 0.35 -7.29 -1.90
CA LYS A 57 1.08 -8.57 -1.78
C LYS A 57 1.03 -9.38 -3.07
N ARG A 58 -0.11 -9.37 -3.77
CA ARG A 58 -0.29 -10.05 -5.07
C ARG A 58 0.42 -9.31 -6.21
N ALA A 59 0.54 -7.99 -6.14
CA ALA A 59 1.22 -7.16 -7.13
C ALA A 59 2.75 -7.13 -6.95
N ARG A 60 3.28 -7.44 -5.76
CA ARG A 60 4.72 -7.71 -5.60
C ARG A 60 5.06 -8.94 -6.44
N PRO A 61 6.04 -8.86 -7.34
CA PRO A 61 5.83 -9.45 -8.64
C PRO A 61 6.10 -10.96 -8.59
N MET A 62 5.36 -11.70 -9.40
CA MET A 62 5.97 -12.72 -10.23
C MET A 62 7.12 -12.04 -11.02
N LEU A 63 8.27 -11.82 -10.39
CA LEU A 63 9.47 -11.19 -10.97
C LEU A 63 10.13 -12.07 -12.05
N TYR A 64 9.45 -13.13 -12.49
CA TYR A 64 9.91 -14.09 -13.48
C TYR A 64 8.76 -14.47 -14.42
N GLN A 65 8.16 -13.51 -15.12
CA GLN A 65 7.61 -13.82 -16.44
C GLN A 65 8.35 -12.97 -17.48
N THR A 66 9.39 -13.61 -18.01
CA THR A 66 10.19 -13.15 -19.13
C THR A 66 9.31 -12.76 -20.30
N SER A 67 9.51 -11.53 -20.77
CA SER A 67 9.31 -11.09 -22.15
C SER A 67 7.92 -11.34 -22.76
N SER A 68 7.01 -10.37 -22.61
CA SER A 68 5.92 -10.18 -23.58
C SER A 68 6.51 -9.75 -24.92
N ARG A 69 6.96 -10.72 -25.74
CA ARG A 69 7.30 -10.46 -27.14
C ARG A 69 6.01 -10.62 -27.94
N TRP A 70 5.44 -9.50 -28.38
CA TRP A 70 4.32 -9.52 -29.30
C TRP A 70 4.76 -10.25 -30.58
N ILE A 71 4.05 -11.33 -30.95
CA ILE A 71 4.25 -11.99 -32.23
C ILE A 71 3.58 -11.10 -33.27
N SER A 72 4.39 -10.32 -33.99
CA SER A 72 3.96 -9.70 -35.23
C SER A 72 3.94 -10.77 -36.32
N VAL A 73 2.73 -11.10 -36.79
CA VAL A 73 2.45 -11.93 -37.98
C VAL A 73 2.65 -11.10 -39.24
#